data_AF-A0A958K114-F1
#
_entry.id   AF-A0A958K114-F1
#
_cell.length_a   1.000
_cell.length_b   1.000
_cell.length_c   1.000
_cell.angle_alpha   90.00
_cell.angle_beta   90.00
_cell.angle_gamma   90.00
#
_symmetry.space_group_name_H-M   'P 1'
#
loop_
_entity.id
_entity.type
_entity.pdbx_description
1 polymer ?
#
loop_
_entity_poly.entity_id
_entity_poly.type
_entity_poly.pdbx_seq_one_letter_code
_entity_poly.pdbx_strand_id
1 'polypeptide(L)'
;KSPLQMDNLVRFESLIENMADFLQACVRAKFNILISGGTGTGKTTMLNALTAFVDSGHHERIITIEDVAEIQLQHDHWVRLEARPADEYGEGGVSIRELVRSALRMRPDRIIVGEVRGAEALDMLQAMNTGHDGSMTTIHANSPEDAFSRLETMVALTGTDLPARAVHSQIVGALDIIVQISRESSGVRRVTSIAEVIKDRERFAVNEIYSYKVLSDPKVLEHDEHINDSEASQMSEVRSKTGRGQHFCLNSQPTCLDRMKQRGVILKTNILTPVLRL
;
A
#
# COMPACT_ATOMS: atom_id res chain seq x y z
N LYS A 1 4.63 22.07 -9.35
CA LYS A 1 3.42 21.90 -8.50
C LYS A 1 3.86 21.28 -7.19
N SER A 2 3.40 21.80 -6.05
CA SER A 2 3.67 21.19 -4.74
C SER A 2 2.91 19.86 -4.63
N PRO A 3 3.53 18.81 -4.06
CA PRO A 3 2.88 17.52 -3.89
C PRO A 3 1.79 17.61 -2.83
N LEU A 4 0.73 16.80 -2.97
CA LEU A 4 -0.28 16.68 -1.92
C LEU A 4 0.32 15.94 -0.73
N GLN A 5 0.11 16.48 0.47
CA GLN A 5 0.53 15.89 1.73
C GLN A 5 -0.61 15.06 2.34
N MET A 6 -0.27 14.23 3.34
CA MET A 6 -1.25 13.38 4.02
C MET A 6 -2.43 14.19 4.60
N ASP A 7 -2.16 15.36 5.18
CA ASP A 7 -3.21 16.26 5.69
C ASP A 7 -4.18 16.71 4.60
N ASN A 8 -3.71 16.87 3.36
CA ASN A 8 -4.61 17.17 2.23
C ASN A 8 -5.53 15.99 1.95
N LEU A 9 -4.99 14.76 1.99
CA LEU A 9 -5.78 13.54 1.76
C LEU A 9 -6.85 13.35 2.85
N VAL A 10 -6.54 13.66 4.10
CA VAL A 10 -7.52 13.66 5.20
C VAL A 10 -8.59 14.74 4.99
N ARG A 11 -8.19 15.96 4.59
CA ARG A 11 -9.14 17.06 4.28
C ARG A 11 -10.05 16.77 3.09
N PHE A 12 -9.55 16.04 2.09
CA PHE A 12 -10.35 15.54 0.96
C PHE A 12 -11.16 14.29 1.31
N GLU A 13 -11.10 13.88 2.56
CA GLU A 13 -11.71 12.67 3.11
C GLU A 13 -11.24 11.38 2.41
N SER A 14 -10.14 11.40 1.67
CA SER A 14 -9.60 10.20 1.02
C SER A 14 -9.29 9.08 2.02
N LEU A 15 -9.00 9.44 3.27
CA LEU A 15 -8.89 8.57 4.43
C LEU A 15 -9.19 9.37 5.70
N ILE A 16 -9.43 8.70 6.82
CA ILE A 16 -9.59 9.36 8.13
C ILE A 16 -8.24 9.56 8.82
N GLU A 17 -8.19 10.45 9.81
CA GLU A 17 -6.98 10.76 10.59
C GLU A 17 -6.33 9.51 11.21
N ASN A 18 -7.12 8.60 11.80
CA ASN A 18 -6.59 7.36 12.36
C ASN A 18 -5.87 6.50 11.31
N MET A 19 -6.39 6.41 10.08
CA MET A 19 -5.73 5.68 8.99
C MET A 19 -4.42 6.36 8.59
N ALA A 20 -4.38 7.70 8.56
CA ALA A 20 -3.17 8.46 8.28
C ALA A 20 -2.10 8.24 9.34
N ASP A 21 -2.47 8.32 10.62
CA ASP A 21 -1.58 8.05 11.76
C ASP A 21 -1.06 6.60 11.75
N PHE A 22 -1.92 5.63 11.41
CA PHE A 22 -1.52 4.23 11.25
C PHE A 22 -0.50 4.06 10.12
N LEU A 23 -0.76 4.62 8.94
CA LEU A 23 0.17 4.53 7.80
C LEU A 23 1.49 5.25 8.07
N GLN A 24 1.46 6.40 8.76
CA GLN A 24 2.68 7.07 9.23
C GLN A 24 3.51 6.15 10.13
N ALA A 25 2.87 5.44 11.07
CA ALA A 25 3.56 4.48 11.91
C ALA A 25 4.12 3.29 11.12
N CYS A 26 3.39 2.79 10.12
CA CYS A 26 3.89 1.75 9.20
C CYS A 26 5.17 2.21 8.48
N VAL A 27 5.17 3.44 7.96
CA VAL A 27 6.35 3.99 7.29
C VAL A 27 7.51 4.11 8.28
N ARG A 28 7.31 4.72 9.46
CA ARG A 28 8.37 4.87 10.48
C ARG A 28 8.93 3.53 10.94
N ALA A 29 8.06 2.53 11.08
CA ALA A 29 8.45 1.19 11.47
C ALA A 29 8.99 0.36 10.28
N LYS A 30 9.35 0.97 9.15
CA LYS A 30 9.95 0.31 7.98
C LYS A 30 9.18 -0.90 7.47
N PHE A 31 7.85 -0.85 7.45
CA PHE A 31 7.06 -1.88 6.77
C PHE A 31 7.13 -1.70 5.25
N ASN A 32 7.20 -2.82 4.53
CA ASN A 32 7.12 -2.80 3.07
C ASN A 32 5.66 -2.59 2.65
N ILE A 33 5.39 -1.51 1.90
CA ILE A 33 4.02 -1.09 1.56
C ILE A 33 3.78 -1.19 0.06
N LEU A 34 2.74 -1.94 -0.31
CA LEU A 34 2.20 -1.98 -1.67
C LEU A 34 0.96 -1.09 -1.75
N ILE A 35 0.97 -0.11 -2.65
CA ILE A 35 -0.21 0.71 -2.94
C ILE A 35 -0.85 0.22 -4.24
N SER A 36 -2.06 -0.31 -4.15
CA SER A 36 -2.82 -0.84 -5.28
C SER A 36 -4.02 0.02 -5.62
N GLY A 37 -4.44 0.00 -6.88
CA GLY A 37 -5.57 0.78 -7.36
C GLY A 37 -5.63 0.91 -8.88
N GLY A 38 -6.80 1.27 -9.41
CA GLY A 38 -7.00 1.52 -10.84
C GLY A 38 -6.20 2.73 -11.37
N THR A 39 -6.31 2.97 -12.67
CA THR A 39 -5.75 4.17 -13.31
C THR A 39 -6.41 5.45 -12.75
N GLY A 40 -5.59 6.47 -12.44
CA GLY A 40 -6.09 7.77 -11.99
C GLY A 40 -6.72 7.80 -10.59
N THR A 41 -6.60 6.73 -9.80
CA THR A 41 -7.09 6.68 -8.41
C THR A 41 -6.18 7.42 -7.42
N GLY A 42 -4.97 7.80 -7.83
CA GLY A 42 -4.03 8.58 -7.00
C GLY A 42 -2.96 7.76 -6.29
N LYS A 43 -2.57 6.59 -6.82
CA LYS A 43 -1.52 5.73 -6.25
C LYS A 43 -0.20 6.49 -5.98
N THR A 44 0.36 7.15 -6.99
CA THR A 44 1.60 7.92 -6.82
C THR A 44 1.43 9.09 -5.86
N THR A 45 0.23 9.68 -5.80
CA THR A 45 -0.09 10.73 -4.81
C THR A 45 -0.04 10.18 -3.38
N MET A 46 -0.63 9.01 -3.13
CA MET A 46 -0.52 8.35 -1.83
C MET A 46 0.92 7.97 -1.52
N LEU A 47 1.63 7.38 -2.49
CA LEU A 47 3.04 7.01 -2.33
C LEU A 47 3.86 8.23 -1.89
N ASN A 48 3.72 9.35 -2.59
CA ASN A 48 4.40 10.60 -2.29
C ASN A 48 3.99 11.20 -0.93
N ALA A 49 2.73 11.04 -0.52
CA ALA A 49 2.30 11.46 0.82
C ALA A 49 2.93 10.58 1.93
N LEU A 50 3.11 9.27 1.68
CA LEU A 50 3.76 8.36 2.63
C LEU A 50 5.27 8.59 2.71
N THR A 51 5.92 8.95 1.61
CA THR A 51 7.37 9.20 1.60
C THR A 51 7.78 10.33 2.55
N ALA A 52 6.88 11.29 2.80
CA ALA A 52 7.09 12.37 3.77
C ALA A 52 7.22 11.90 5.24
N PHE A 53 6.90 10.63 5.53
CA PHE A 53 7.02 10.03 6.86
C PHE A 53 8.24 9.12 7.02
N VAL A 54 9.06 8.98 5.98
CA VAL A 54 10.37 8.33 6.13
C VAL A 54 11.20 9.17 7.09
N ASP A 55 11.81 8.52 8.08
CA ASP A 55 12.42 9.19 9.22
C ASP A 55 13.45 10.24 8.76
N SER A 56 13.29 11.46 9.27
CA SER A 56 14.16 12.59 8.95
C SER A 56 15.46 12.57 9.75
N GLY A 57 15.83 11.44 10.37
CA GLY A 57 17.11 11.25 11.06
C GLY A 57 18.36 11.41 10.19
N HIS A 58 18.26 11.79 8.91
CA HIS A 58 19.39 12.03 7.98
C HIS A 58 20.32 10.83 7.79
N HIS A 59 19.91 9.63 8.18
CA HIS A 59 20.74 8.42 8.10
C HIS A 59 20.27 7.46 7.01
N GLU A 60 19.00 7.50 6.62
CA GLU A 60 18.47 6.62 5.57
C GLU A 60 18.85 7.13 4.17
N ARG A 61 19.57 6.33 3.40
CA ARG A 61 19.72 6.54 1.96
C ARG A 61 18.49 6.01 1.24
N ILE A 62 17.74 6.91 0.61
CA ILE A 62 16.50 6.57 -0.10
C ILE A 62 16.75 6.70 -1.59
N ILE A 63 16.39 5.66 -2.34
CA ILE A 63 16.48 5.66 -3.80
C ILE A 63 15.08 5.55 -4.39
N THR A 64 14.69 6.54 -5.19
CA THR A 64 13.45 6.48 -5.96
C THR A 64 13.74 6.09 -7.40
N ILE A 65 12.87 5.27 -7.99
CA ILE A 65 13.02 4.76 -9.36
C ILE A 65 11.67 4.90 -10.07
N GLU A 66 11.62 5.70 -11.13
CA GLU A 66 10.36 6.06 -11.80
C GLU A 66 10.52 6.08 -13.32
N ASP A 67 9.44 5.84 -14.06
CA ASP A 67 9.40 6.08 -15.53
C ASP A 67 9.52 7.58 -15.83
N VAL A 68 8.75 8.38 -15.08
CA VAL A 68 8.76 9.84 -15.10
C VAL A 68 8.78 10.27 -13.65
N ALA A 69 9.68 11.17 -13.28
CA ALA A 69 9.81 11.57 -11.89
C ALA A 69 8.60 12.38 -11.39
N GLU A 70 7.80 11.76 -10.51
CA GLU A 70 6.64 12.36 -9.83
C GLU A 70 6.87 12.52 -8.33
N ILE A 71 7.67 11.64 -7.72
CA ILE A 71 7.96 11.64 -6.28
C ILE A 71 8.82 12.85 -5.92
N GLN A 72 8.40 13.54 -4.86
CA GLN A 72 9.11 14.70 -4.31
C GLN A 72 9.38 14.43 -2.83
N LEU A 73 10.52 13.82 -2.57
CA LEU A 73 10.94 13.48 -1.23
C LEU A 73 11.68 14.66 -0.59
N GLN A 74 11.25 15.07 0.60
CA GLN A 74 11.96 16.07 1.40
C GLN A 74 12.96 15.39 2.33
N HIS A 75 14.02 14.82 1.74
CA HIS A 75 15.05 14.09 2.49
C HIS A 75 16.44 14.34 1.90
N ASP A 76 17.42 14.58 2.76
CA ASP A 76 18.78 14.98 2.36
C ASP A 76 19.52 13.87 1.59
N HIS A 77 19.42 12.62 2.06
CA HIS A 77 20.08 11.47 1.44
C HIS A 77 19.19 10.78 0.40
N TRP A 78 18.73 11.55 -0.59
CA TRP A 78 17.87 11.08 -1.66
C TRP A 78 18.61 10.95 -2.99
N VAL A 79 18.53 9.79 -3.63
CA VAL A 79 18.95 9.59 -5.02
C VAL A 79 17.72 9.33 -5.88
N ARG A 80 17.56 10.12 -6.94
CA ARG A 80 16.50 9.95 -7.93
C ARG A 80 17.04 9.27 -9.18
N LEU A 81 16.47 8.11 -9.52
CA LEU A 81 16.74 7.39 -10.76
C LEU A 81 15.48 7.43 -11.64
N GLU A 82 15.69 7.66 -12.93
CA GLU A 82 14.60 7.80 -13.90
C GLU A 82 14.90 6.90 -15.10
N ALA A 83 13.91 6.12 -15.50
CA ALA A 83 14.03 5.25 -16.67
C ALA A 83 14.14 6.12 -17.92
N ARG A 84 14.81 5.59 -18.94
CA ARG A 84 14.94 6.26 -20.23
C ARG A 84 14.43 5.30 -21.31
N PRO A 85 13.40 5.66 -22.08
CA PRO A 85 13.02 4.86 -23.23
C PRO A 85 14.20 4.82 -24.23
N ALA A 86 14.31 3.73 -24.96
CA ALA A 86 15.25 3.66 -26.07
C ALA A 86 14.89 4.68 -27.15
N ASP A 87 15.88 5.09 -27.94
CA ASP A 87 15.64 5.90 -29.13
C ASP A 87 14.94 5.11 -30.23
N GLU A 88 14.69 5.76 -31.38
CA GLU A 88 14.02 5.16 -32.53
C GLU A 88 14.78 3.95 -33.14
N TYR A 89 16.07 3.79 -32.82
CA TYR A 89 16.92 2.68 -33.23
C TYR A 89 17.04 1.59 -32.15
N GLY A 90 16.39 1.77 -30.99
CA GLY A 90 16.45 0.85 -29.85
C GLY A 90 17.69 1.04 -28.97
N GLU A 91 18.44 2.12 -29.14
CA GLU A 91 19.66 2.38 -28.38
C GLU A 91 19.41 3.29 -27.16
N GLY A 92 20.29 3.18 -26.17
CA GLY A 92 20.29 4.06 -25.00
C GLY A 92 19.15 3.87 -24.01
N GLY A 93 18.27 2.88 -24.19
CA GLY A 93 17.23 2.57 -23.21
C GLY A 93 17.81 2.16 -21.85
N VAL A 94 17.19 2.61 -20.77
CA VAL A 94 17.48 2.18 -19.39
C VAL A 94 16.16 1.85 -18.72
N SER A 95 15.91 0.57 -18.47
CA SER A 95 14.67 0.09 -17.87
C SER A 95 14.63 0.29 -16.36
N ILE A 96 13.42 0.33 -15.77
CA ILE A 96 13.25 0.32 -14.30
C ILE A 96 13.99 -0.88 -13.68
N ARG A 97 13.94 -2.05 -14.33
CA ARG A 97 14.64 -3.25 -13.86
C ARG A 97 16.15 -3.05 -13.71
N GLU A 98 16.78 -2.42 -14.69
CA GLU A 98 18.21 -2.09 -14.64
C GLU A 98 18.52 -1.10 -13.52
N LEU A 99 17.66 -0.10 -13.33
CA LEU A 99 17.79 0.87 -12.24
C LEU A 99 17.63 0.22 -10.87
N VAL A 100 16.69 -0.71 -10.69
CA VAL A 100 16.52 -1.45 -9.42
C VAL A 100 17.80 -2.24 -9.09
N ARG A 101 18.35 -2.95 -10.09
CA ARG A 101 19.62 -3.68 -9.91
C ARG A 101 20.81 -2.78 -9.62
N SER A 102 20.86 -1.61 -10.25
CA SER A 102 21.89 -0.61 -9.98
C SER A 102 21.76 -0.05 -8.56
N ALA A 103 20.53 0.28 -8.14
CA ALA A 103 20.21 0.82 -6.83
C ALA A 103 20.68 -0.08 -5.70
N LEU A 104 20.53 -1.41 -5.83
CA LEU A 104 21.02 -2.38 -4.84
C LEU A 104 22.53 -2.27 -4.56
N ARG A 105 23.32 -1.74 -5.49
CA ARG A 105 24.78 -1.53 -5.31
C ARG A 105 25.11 -0.19 -4.65
N MET A 106 24.13 0.69 -4.49
CA MET A 106 24.30 2.04 -3.93
C MET A 106 24.14 2.07 -2.41
N ARG A 107 23.98 0.89 -1.78
CA ARG A 107 23.68 0.71 -0.34
C ARG A 107 22.47 1.54 0.09
N PRO A 108 21.28 1.32 -0.51
CA PRO A 108 20.07 1.99 -0.04
C PRO A 108 19.62 1.42 1.31
N ASP A 109 18.99 2.25 2.12
CA ASP A 109 18.14 1.80 3.22
C ASP A 109 16.73 1.49 2.71
N ARG A 110 16.23 2.27 1.74
CA ARG A 110 14.95 2.03 1.05
C ARG A 110 15.08 2.18 -0.45
N ILE A 111 14.33 1.34 -1.16
CA ILE A 111 14.06 1.50 -2.58
C ILE A 111 12.57 1.76 -2.76
N ILE A 112 12.25 2.85 -3.44
CA ILE A 112 10.89 3.22 -3.76
C ILE A 112 10.74 3.17 -5.28
N VAL A 113 9.89 2.27 -5.75
CA VAL A 113 9.60 2.15 -7.19
C VAL A 113 8.26 2.84 -7.44
N GLY A 114 8.22 3.78 -8.39
CA GLY A 114 7.00 4.56 -8.66
C GLY A 114 5.82 3.66 -9.01
N GLU A 115 6.04 2.70 -9.92
CA GLU A 115 5.06 1.68 -10.27
C GLU A 115 5.77 0.43 -10.81
N VAL A 116 5.32 -0.74 -10.39
CA VAL A 116 5.73 -2.02 -11.01
C VAL A 116 4.72 -2.47 -12.05
N ARG A 117 5.21 -2.81 -13.23
CA ARG A 117 4.47 -3.17 -14.45
C ARG A 117 5.00 -4.43 -15.12
N GLY A 118 6.18 -4.92 -14.73
CA GLY A 118 6.83 -6.05 -15.38
C GLY A 118 7.97 -6.66 -14.56
N ALA A 119 9.07 -6.95 -15.24
CA ALA A 119 10.11 -7.83 -14.72
C ALA A 119 10.91 -7.27 -13.53
N GLU A 120 10.89 -5.96 -13.33
CA GLU A 120 11.42 -5.30 -12.14
C GLU A 120 10.73 -5.73 -10.84
N ALA A 121 9.51 -6.28 -10.91
CA ALA A 121 8.79 -6.77 -9.74
C ALA A 121 9.61 -7.81 -8.95
N LEU A 122 10.27 -8.75 -9.64
CA LEU A 122 11.11 -9.76 -8.98
C LEU A 122 12.30 -9.12 -8.27
N ASP A 123 13.04 -8.25 -8.95
CA ASP A 123 14.22 -7.58 -8.38
C ASP A 123 13.84 -6.69 -7.18
N MET A 124 12.67 -6.07 -7.23
CA MET A 124 12.10 -5.27 -6.13
C MET A 124 11.69 -6.14 -4.93
N LEU A 125 10.97 -7.25 -5.16
CA LEU A 125 10.59 -8.20 -4.11
C LEU A 125 11.83 -8.81 -3.44
N GLN A 126 12.89 -9.06 -4.21
CA GLN A 126 14.18 -9.49 -3.65
C GLN A 126 14.79 -8.41 -2.77
N ALA A 127 14.79 -7.15 -3.19
CA ALA A 127 15.27 -6.03 -2.38
C ALA A 127 14.56 -5.97 -1.02
N MET A 128 13.22 -6.06 -1.04
CA MET A 128 12.36 -6.08 0.15
C MET A 128 12.66 -7.23 1.11
N ASN A 129 13.02 -8.40 0.59
CA ASN A 129 13.38 -9.57 1.41
C ASN A 129 14.83 -9.53 1.93
N THR A 130 15.71 -8.70 1.37
CA THR A 130 17.17 -8.74 1.61
C THR A 130 17.72 -7.51 2.32
N GLY A 131 16.93 -6.93 3.23
CA GLY A 131 17.39 -5.88 4.14
C GLY A 131 17.16 -4.44 3.67
N HIS A 132 16.35 -4.25 2.62
CA HIS A 132 15.87 -2.92 2.20
C HIS A 132 14.45 -2.68 2.73
N ASP A 133 14.30 -2.83 4.05
CA ASP A 133 13.03 -2.70 4.76
C ASP A 133 12.43 -1.29 4.58
N GLY A 134 11.11 -1.21 4.51
CA GLY A 134 10.40 0.05 4.31
C GLY A 134 10.30 0.46 2.84
N SER A 135 10.68 -0.43 1.92
CA SER A 135 10.50 -0.20 0.50
C SER A 135 9.01 -0.06 0.16
N MET A 136 8.70 0.75 -0.85
CA MET A 136 7.32 1.02 -1.24
C MET A 136 7.18 1.00 -2.75
N THR A 137 6.02 0.57 -3.24
CA THR A 137 5.69 0.69 -4.66
C THR A 137 4.22 0.90 -4.89
N THR A 138 3.87 1.23 -6.14
CA THR A 138 2.51 1.12 -6.62
C THR A 138 2.33 -0.01 -7.62
N ILE A 139 1.11 -0.53 -7.73
CA ILE A 139 0.71 -1.48 -8.78
C ILE A 139 -0.72 -1.17 -9.23
N HIS A 140 -1.00 -1.34 -10.52
CA HIS A 140 -2.37 -1.28 -11.00
C HIS A 140 -3.15 -2.54 -10.58
N ALA A 141 -4.16 -2.41 -9.71
CA ALA A 141 -5.05 -3.51 -9.35
C ALA A 141 -6.40 -3.08 -8.80
N ASN A 142 -7.40 -3.95 -8.95
CA ASN A 142 -8.77 -3.69 -8.51
C ASN A 142 -9.05 -4.19 -7.09
N SER A 143 -8.22 -5.08 -6.56
CA SER A 143 -8.25 -5.55 -5.17
C SER A 143 -6.85 -5.96 -4.68
N PRO A 144 -6.66 -6.17 -3.37
CA PRO A 144 -5.43 -6.75 -2.82
C PRO A 144 -5.07 -8.12 -3.42
N GLU A 145 -6.05 -8.99 -3.66
CA GLU A 145 -5.86 -10.32 -4.27
C GLU A 145 -5.44 -10.20 -5.73
N ASP A 146 -6.07 -9.29 -6.47
CA ASP A 146 -5.71 -8.99 -7.86
C ASP A 146 -4.29 -8.37 -7.94
N ALA A 147 -3.90 -7.54 -6.96
CA ALA A 147 -2.54 -7.03 -6.84
C ALA A 147 -1.52 -8.16 -6.64
N PHE A 148 -1.84 -9.13 -5.78
CA PHE A 148 -1.01 -10.30 -5.54
C PHE A 148 -0.88 -11.18 -6.80
N SER A 149 -2.00 -11.54 -7.45
CA SER A 149 -1.97 -12.35 -8.67
C SER A 149 -1.22 -11.67 -9.83
N ARG A 150 -1.27 -10.33 -9.90
CA ARG A 150 -0.46 -9.58 -10.87
C ARG A 150 1.03 -9.66 -10.58
N LEU A 151 1.44 -9.55 -9.31
CA LEU A 151 2.84 -9.75 -8.94
C LEU A 151 3.32 -11.17 -9.29
N GLU A 152 2.52 -12.20 -9.00
CA GLU A 152 2.84 -13.58 -9.40
C GLU A 152 3.06 -13.70 -10.92
N THR A 153 2.15 -13.11 -11.69
CA THR A 153 2.23 -13.11 -13.16
C THR A 153 3.47 -12.38 -13.65
N MET A 154 3.77 -11.19 -13.11
CA MET A 154 4.95 -10.41 -13.48
C MET A 154 6.24 -11.18 -13.18
N VAL A 155 6.31 -11.84 -12.02
CA VAL A 155 7.46 -12.68 -11.65
C VAL A 155 7.59 -13.88 -12.60
N ALA A 156 6.49 -14.58 -12.90
CA ALA A 156 6.50 -15.71 -13.82
C ALA A 156 6.96 -15.33 -15.23
N LEU A 157 6.59 -14.13 -15.71
CA LEU A 157 7.00 -13.62 -17.03
C LEU A 157 8.45 -13.13 -17.09
N THR A 158 9.19 -13.09 -15.97
CA THR A 158 10.61 -12.72 -15.99
C THR A 158 11.52 -13.78 -16.61
N GLY A 159 10.99 -14.97 -16.90
CA GLY A 159 11.72 -16.10 -17.48
C GLY A 159 12.57 -16.87 -16.46
N THR A 160 12.43 -16.58 -15.16
CA THR A 160 13.05 -17.39 -14.11
C THR A 160 12.25 -18.68 -13.89
N ASP A 161 12.93 -19.82 -13.89
CA ASP A 161 12.34 -21.12 -13.58
C ASP A 161 12.14 -21.29 -12.06
N LEU A 162 11.28 -20.44 -11.48
CA LEU A 162 10.91 -20.49 -10.07
C LEU A 162 9.59 -21.27 -9.94
N PRO A 163 9.54 -22.30 -9.06
CA PRO A 163 8.28 -22.95 -8.73
C PRO A 163 7.26 -21.94 -8.20
N ALA A 164 5.97 -22.11 -8.52
CA ALA A 164 4.91 -21.20 -8.09
C ALA A 164 4.91 -20.93 -6.56
N ARG A 165 5.18 -21.98 -5.76
CA ARG A 165 5.32 -21.87 -4.30
C ARG A 165 6.46 -20.93 -3.87
N ALA A 166 7.57 -20.90 -4.61
CA ALA A 166 8.70 -20.03 -4.35
C ALA A 166 8.35 -18.57 -4.67
N VAL A 167 7.64 -18.33 -5.78
CA VAL A 167 7.14 -17.00 -6.16
C VAL A 167 6.18 -16.47 -5.09
N HIS A 168 5.20 -17.28 -4.70
CA HIS A 168 4.25 -16.97 -3.62
C HIS A 168 4.99 -16.59 -2.32
N SER A 169 5.95 -17.43 -1.90
CA SER A 169 6.73 -17.19 -0.68
C SER A 169 7.56 -15.90 -0.77
N GLN A 170 8.11 -15.56 -1.93
CA GLN A 170 8.84 -14.31 -2.13
C GLN A 170 7.93 -13.09 -1.98
N ILE A 171 6.71 -13.14 -2.54
CA ILE A 171 5.76 -12.03 -2.46
C ILE A 171 5.24 -11.86 -1.02
N VAL A 172 4.81 -12.95 -0.38
CA VAL A 172 4.31 -12.93 1.01
C VAL A 172 5.40 -12.51 1.99
N GLY A 173 6.64 -12.95 1.79
CA GLY A 173 7.79 -12.53 2.58
C GLY A 173 8.05 -11.03 2.47
N ALA A 174 8.04 -10.52 1.24
CA ALA A 174 8.38 -9.13 0.93
C ALA A 174 7.34 -8.12 1.43
N LEU A 175 6.05 -8.39 1.23
CA LEU A 175 4.99 -7.40 1.48
C LEU A 175 4.46 -7.47 2.90
N ASP A 176 4.31 -6.31 3.55
CA ASP A 176 3.75 -6.24 4.89
C ASP A 176 2.35 -5.61 4.92
N ILE A 177 2.17 -4.49 4.23
CA ILE A 177 0.92 -3.73 4.20
C ILE A 177 0.50 -3.51 2.75
N ILE A 178 -0.80 -3.68 2.49
CA ILE A 178 -1.43 -3.33 1.22
C ILE A 178 -2.42 -2.20 1.47
N VAL A 179 -2.30 -1.13 0.67
CA VAL A 179 -3.21 0.02 0.67
C VAL A 179 -3.97 0.03 -0.65
N GLN A 180 -5.24 -0.32 -0.63
CA GLN A 180 -6.10 -0.28 -1.82
C GLN A 180 -6.76 1.10 -1.94
N ILE A 181 -6.64 1.71 -3.12
CA ILE A 181 -7.23 3.01 -3.43
C ILE A 181 -8.16 2.88 -4.64
N SER A 182 -9.37 3.40 -4.48
CA SER A 182 -10.38 3.42 -5.53
C SER A 182 -10.87 4.83 -5.79
N ARG A 183 -11.43 5.05 -6.98
CA ARG A 183 -12.14 6.28 -7.33
C ARG A 183 -13.62 5.96 -7.37
N GLU A 184 -14.39 6.62 -6.51
CA GLU A 184 -15.85 6.48 -6.49
C GLU A 184 -16.50 7.06 -7.74
N SER A 185 -17.76 6.71 -7.96
CA SER A 185 -18.63 7.33 -8.99
C SER A 185 -18.76 8.84 -8.81
N SER A 186 -18.67 9.35 -7.58
CA SER A 186 -18.62 10.77 -7.23
C SER A 186 -17.34 11.46 -7.73
N GLY A 187 -16.34 10.70 -8.19
CA GLY A 187 -15.02 11.17 -8.58
C GLY A 187 -14.03 11.28 -7.42
N VAL A 188 -14.49 11.14 -6.18
CA VAL A 188 -13.66 11.18 -4.97
C VAL A 188 -12.75 9.96 -4.93
N ARG A 189 -11.47 10.17 -4.60
CA ARG A 189 -10.49 9.10 -4.39
C ARG A 189 -10.50 8.71 -2.92
N ARG A 190 -10.69 7.42 -2.62
CA ARG A 190 -10.78 6.87 -1.26
C ARG A 190 -9.80 5.72 -1.09
N VAL A 191 -9.19 5.62 0.09
CA VAL A 191 -8.51 4.40 0.55
C VAL A 191 -9.59 3.41 0.96
N THR A 192 -9.82 2.41 0.12
CA THR A 192 -10.91 1.45 0.34
C THR A 192 -10.52 0.29 1.25
N SER A 193 -9.22 0.00 1.37
CA SER A 193 -8.72 -1.02 2.27
C SER A 193 -7.30 -0.69 2.73
N ILE A 194 -7.02 -0.97 4.00
CA ILE A 194 -5.65 -1.12 4.52
C ILE A 194 -5.60 -2.49 5.18
N ALA A 195 -4.74 -3.36 4.69
CA ALA A 195 -4.64 -4.73 5.18
C ALA A 195 -3.17 -5.13 5.43
N GLU A 196 -2.94 -5.93 6.47
CA GLU A 196 -1.65 -6.59 6.67
C GLU A 196 -1.62 -7.94 5.94
N VAL A 197 -0.48 -8.27 5.34
CA VAL A 197 -0.28 -9.57 4.70
C VAL A 197 -0.05 -10.63 5.77
N ILE A 198 -0.84 -11.70 5.74
CA ILE A 198 -0.68 -12.83 6.67
C ILE A 198 0.52 -13.66 6.20
N LYS A 199 1.53 -13.75 7.04
CA LYS A 199 2.75 -14.54 6.79
C LYS A 199 2.49 -16.04 6.96
N ASP A 200 3.33 -16.86 6.35
CA ASP A 200 3.39 -18.33 6.53
C ASP A 200 2.12 -19.12 6.16
N ARG A 201 1.28 -18.60 5.26
CA ARG A 201 0.15 -19.33 4.67
C ARG A 201 0.50 -19.88 3.30
N GLU A 202 -0.05 -21.05 2.96
CA GLU A 202 0.09 -21.63 1.60
C GLU A 202 -0.65 -20.81 0.54
N ARG A 203 -1.74 -20.14 0.92
CA ARG A 203 -2.51 -19.26 0.07
C ARG A 203 -2.36 -17.84 0.54
N PHE A 204 -2.35 -16.90 -0.42
CA PHE A 204 -2.38 -15.49 -0.10
C PHE A 204 -3.62 -15.17 0.71
N ALA A 205 -3.41 -14.44 1.80
CA ALA A 205 -4.46 -13.94 2.66
C ALA A 205 -3.99 -12.66 3.33
N VAL A 206 -4.94 -11.79 3.61
CA VAL A 206 -4.71 -10.53 4.31
C VAL A 206 -5.61 -10.46 5.52
N ASN A 207 -5.20 -9.70 6.52
CA ASN A 207 -6.02 -9.33 7.64
C ASN A 207 -6.36 -7.84 7.50
N GLU A 208 -7.62 -7.55 7.18
CA GLU A 208 -8.06 -6.19 6.90
C GLU A 208 -8.14 -5.38 8.20
N ILE A 209 -7.43 -4.25 8.25
CA ILE A 209 -7.34 -3.37 9.41
C ILE A 209 -8.37 -2.25 9.27
N TYR A 210 -8.41 -1.62 8.10
CA TYR A 210 -9.42 -0.64 7.74
C TYR A 210 -10.10 -0.99 6.43
N SER A 211 -11.40 -0.71 6.37
CA SER A 211 -12.23 -0.94 5.18
C SER A 211 -13.17 0.23 4.96
N TYR A 212 -13.40 0.60 3.71
CA TYR A 212 -14.42 1.58 3.35
C TYR A 212 -15.67 0.87 2.84
N LYS A 213 -16.81 1.12 3.48
CA LYS A 213 -18.10 0.57 3.04
C LYS A 213 -19.08 1.69 2.73
N VAL A 214 -19.75 1.58 1.59
CA VAL A 214 -20.92 2.38 1.28
C VAL A 214 -22.10 1.76 2.00
N LEU A 215 -22.68 2.48 2.95
CA LEU A 215 -23.85 2.04 3.67
C LEU A 215 -25.06 2.14 2.73
N SER A 216 -25.54 0.98 2.27
CA SER A 216 -26.80 0.88 1.54
C SER A 216 -27.99 1.23 2.43
N ASP A 217 -29.10 1.63 1.81
CA ASP A 217 -30.36 1.89 2.49
C ASP A 217 -30.77 0.62 3.27
N PRO A 218 -31.01 0.67 4.59
CA PRO A 218 -31.24 -0.52 5.41
C PRO A 218 -32.40 -1.42 4.95
N LYS A 219 -33.31 -0.93 4.10
CA LYS A 219 -34.36 -1.76 3.46
C LYS A 219 -33.83 -2.83 2.49
N VAL A 220 -32.59 -2.71 2.02
CA VAL A 220 -31.96 -3.68 1.09
C VAL A 220 -31.28 -4.83 1.85
N LEU A 221 -31.06 -4.70 3.16
CA LEU A 221 -30.35 -5.68 3.99
C LEU A 221 -31.25 -6.78 4.58
N GLU A 222 -32.57 -6.68 4.43
CA GLU A 222 -33.53 -7.73 4.87
C GLU A 222 -33.45 -9.02 4.02
N HIS A 223 -32.57 -9.11 3.02
CA HIS A 223 -32.38 -10.29 2.16
C HIS A 223 -30.92 -10.80 2.11
N ASP A 224 -30.02 -10.33 2.99
CA ASP A 224 -28.70 -10.93 3.14
C ASP A 224 -28.73 -11.96 4.29
N GLU A 225 -28.69 -13.26 3.98
CA GLU A 225 -28.75 -14.39 4.93
C GLU A 225 -27.51 -14.52 5.86
N HIS A 226 -26.71 -13.47 5.98
CA HIS A 226 -25.46 -13.46 6.75
C HIS A 226 -25.43 -12.41 7.87
N ILE A 227 -26.57 -11.79 8.19
CA ILE A 227 -26.67 -10.78 9.27
C ILE A 227 -27.43 -11.38 10.45
N ASN A 228 -26.79 -11.47 11.62
CA ASN A 228 -27.34 -12.03 12.86
C ASN A 228 -28.09 -10.97 13.68
N ASP A 229 -29.03 -11.37 14.54
CA ASP A 229 -29.93 -10.48 15.29
C ASP A 229 -29.23 -9.42 16.19
N SER A 230 -27.94 -9.59 16.51
CA SER A 230 -27.14 -8.59 17.24
C SER A 230 -26.74 -7.38 16.39
N GLU A 231 -26.55 -7.57 15.08
CA GLU A 231 -26.16 -6.54 14.10
C GLU A 231 -27.34 -5.57 13.84
N ALA A 232 -28.57 -6.09 13.84
CA ALA A 232 -29.79 -5.33 13.53
C ALA A 232 -30.13 -4.22 14.56
N SER A 233 -29.80 -4.40 15.84
CA SER A 233 -30.09 -3.40 16.88
C SER A 233 -29.08 -2.24 16.92
N GLN A 234 -27.81 -2.47 16.53
CA GLN A 234 -26.72 -1.48 16.63
C GLN A 234 -26.65 -0.55 15.40
N MET A 235 -27.23 -0.95 14.26
CA MET A 235 -27.41 -0.12 13.07
C MET A 235 -28.38 1.07 13.28
N SER A 236 -29.03 1.17 14.44
CA SER A 236 -29.99 2.24 14.75
C SER A 236 -29.35 3.63 14.99
N GLU A 237 -28.07 3.71 15.34
CA GLU A 237 -27.34 5.00 15.44
C GLU A 237 -26.85 5.54 14.08
N VAL A 238 -26.76 4.68 13.07
CA VAL A 238 -26.29 4.99 11.70
C VAL A 238 -27.41 5.62 10.83
N ARG A 239 -28.63 5.70 11.37
CA ARG A 239 -29.87 6.11 10.67
C ARG A 239 -29.86 7.50 10.00
N SER A 240 -28.87 8.36 10.26
CA SER A 240 -28.80 9.71 9.66
C SER A 240 -27.89 9.85 8.43
N LYS A 241 -27.22 8.78 7.97
CA LYS A 241 -26.18 8.84 6.92
C LYS A 241 -26.33 7.81 5.79
N THR A 242 -27.55 7.43 5.44
CA THR A 242 -27.81 6.58 4.27
C THR A 242 -27.23 7.21 2.99
N GLY A 243 -26.47 6.43 2.21
CA GLY A 243 -25.85 6.89 0.96
C GLY A 243 -24.47 7.56 1.08
N ARG A 244 -23.90 7.73 2.28
CA ARG A 244 -22.50 8.13 2.46
C ARG A 244 -21.66 6.94 2.93
N GLY A 245 -20.58 6.64 2.21
CA GLY A 245 -19.63 5.63 2.67
C GLY A 245 -18.76 6.10 3.82
N GLN A 246 -18.31 5.16 4.62
CA GLN A 246 -17.52 5.41 5.84
C GLN A 246 -16.36 4.43 5.92
N HIS A 247 -15.27 4.90 6.54
CA HIS A 247 -14.13 4.06 6.89
C HIS A 247 -14.37 3.42 8.25
N PHE A 248 -14.06 2.15 8.35
CA PHE A 248 -14.24 1.34 9.55
C PHE A 248 -12.92 0.68 9.92
N CYS A 249 -12.56 0.73 11.21
CA CYS A 249 -11.50 -0.11 11.76
C CYS A 249 -12.10 -1.49 12.06
N LEU A 250 -11.63 -2.52 11.37
CA LEU A 250 -12.11 -3.90 11.49
C LEU A 250 -11.27 -4.73 12.46
N ASN A 251 -9.99 -4.38 12.64
CA ASN A 251 -9.10 -5.10 13.53
C ASN A 251 -8.36 -4.15 14.50
N SER A 252 -8.63 -4.32 15.79
CA SER A 252 -8.00 -3.54 16.86
C SER A 252 -6.64 -4.05 17.33
N GLN A 253 -6.28 -5.29 16.97
CA GLN A 253 -5.03 -5.94 17.34
C GLN A 253 -4.39 -6.67 16.14
N PRO A 254 -4.03 -5.95 15.06
CA PRO A 254 -3.29 -6.55 13.96
C PRO A 254 -1.90 -6.99 14.40
N THR A 255 -1.40 -8.05 13.76
CA THR A 255 -0.11 -8.67 14.10
C THR A 255 1.07 -7.74 13.87
N CYS A 256 0.93 -6.77 12.95
CA CYS A 256 1.91 -5.73 12.68
C CYS A 256 2.19 -4.83 13.90
N LEU A 257 1.30 -4.76 14.90
CA LEU A 257 1.53 -3.96 16.12
C LEU A 257 2.74 -4.42 16.92
N ASP A 258 2.93 -5.73 17.05
CA ASP A 258 4.05 -6.26 17.84
C ASP A 258 5.37 -6.01 17.12
N ARG A 259 5.38 -6.14 15.79
CA ARG A 259 6.51 -5.75 14.94
C ARG A 259 6.79 -4.24 15.01
N MET A 260 5.76 -3.38 15.02
CA MET A 260 5.92 -1.93 15.23
C MET A 260 6.64 -1.62 16.54
N LYS A 261 6.17 -2.23 17.65
CA LYS A 261 6.76 -2.04 18.99
C LYS A 261 8.20 -2.51 19.04
N GLN A 262 8.51 -3.68 18.46
CA GLN A 262 9.89 -4.20 18.37
C GLN A 262 10.82 -3.25 17.60
N ARG A 263 10.28 -2.52 16.62
CA ARG A 263 10.98 -1.49 15.84
C ARG A 263 10.94 -0.11 16.50
N GLY A 264 10.51 0.00 17.77
CA GLY A 264 10.52 1.23 18.54
C GLY A 264 9.40 2.22 18.19
N VAL A 265 8.39 1.82 17.41
CA VAL A 265 7.27 2.67 17.02
C VAL A 265 6.03 2.29 17.82
N ILE A 266 5.48 3.26 18.55
CA ILE A 266 4.29 3.09 19.39
C ILE A 266 3.15 3.93 18.80
N LEU A 267 2.02 3.27 18.51
CA LEU A 267 0.80 3.96 18.08
C LEU A 267 0.18 4.75 19.23
N LYS A 268 -0.40 5.90 18.92
CA LYS A 268 -1.26 6.64 19.85
C LYS A 268 -2.46 5.77 20.24
N THR A 269 -2.95 5.99 21.46
CA THR A 269 -4.17 5.35 21.97
C THR A 269 -5.35 5.70 21.05
N ASN A 270 -6.19 4.71 20.75
CA ASN A 270 -7.43 4.81 19.94
C ASN A 270 -7.31 4.85 18.40
N ILE A 271 -6.12 4.76 17.82
CA ILE A 271 -5.99 4.69 16.35
C ILE A 271 -6.77 3.50 15.79
N LEU A 272 -6.62 2.34 16.42
CA LEU A 272 -7.26 1.09 16.03
C LEU A 272 -8.53 0.78 16.82
N THR A 273 -9.22 1.81 17.34
CA THR A 273 -10.51 1.58 17.99
C THR A 273 -11.52 1.14 16.94
N PRO A 274 -12.13 -0.05 17.07
CA PRO A 274 -13.20 -0.47 16.18
C PRO A 274 -14.33 0.54 16.27
N VAL A 275 -14.72 1.10 15.13
CA VAL A 275 -15.95 1.88 15.03
C VAL A 275 -17.15 0.95 14.86
N LEU A 276 -16.89 -0.34 14.61
CA LEU A 276 -17.89 -1.40 14.54
C LEU A 276 -17.55 -2.47 15.58
N ARG A 277 -18.42 -2.64 16.57
CA ARG A 277 -18.86 -4.01 16.84
C ARG A 277 -19.89 -4.28 15.76
N LEU A 278 -19.50 -5.12 14.79
CA LEU A 278 -20.46 -5.80 13.93
C LEU A 278 -21.30 -6.67 14.87
#